data_AF-A0A3C0TPF7-F1
#
_entry.id   AF-A0A3C0TPF7-F1
#
_cell.length_a   1.000
_cell.length_b   1.000
_cell.length_c   1.000
_cell.angle_alpha   90.00
_cell.angle_beta   90.00
_cell.angle_gamma   90.00
#
_symmetry.space_group_name_H-M   'P 1'
#
loop_
_entity.id
_entity.type
_entity.pdbx_description
1 polymer ?
#
loop_
_entity_poly.entity_id
_entity_poly.type
_entity_poly.pdbx_seq_one_letter_code
_entity_poly.pdbx_strand_id
1 'polypeptide(L)'
;MGMKKGGLMSSEKGNILEAIQKYVSKSDWKSAIPEMEKLFALDPDPIVRVRIGDAYQKLNQKTVAANEYVRAADLYAEKGAVVKALAQYKLALRIDPNNRRAQQKIEALHSHTTISEQKAEPVDPGKQKPANSVIPLFSSFTQDEFNDFTSRMVVHTVKAGTVILQEGGRGNSVYVIANGSVKVYTTLVSGERVELAVLGPSEFFGEISFLTGKPRTATVEAAEDTDILEVDEAKLTDLIARRPNVRDVLQQYSEMRSQGTLNKVQGAE
;
A
#
# COMPACT_ATOMS: atom_id res chain seq x y z
N MET A 1 32.59 -21.75 26.31
CA MET A 1 32.24 -20.37 26.69
C MET A 1 31.54 -19.71 25.50
N GLY A 2 30.22 -19.81 25.39
CA GLY A 2 29.55 -19.35 24.17
C GLY A 2 28.04 -19.59 24.16
N MET A 3 27.30 -18.89 25.02
CA MET A 3 25.83 -18.71 24.91
C MET A 3 25.41 -17.45 25.70
N LYS A 4 25.56 -16.23 25.14
CA LYS A 4 25.01 -14.98 25.74
C LYS A 4 24.65 -13.86 24.74
N LYS A 5 24.66 -14.09 23.42
CA LYS A 5 24.32 -13.01 22.44
C LYS A 5 22.82 -12.82 22.21
N GLY A 6 21.99 -13.85 22.37
CA GLY A 6 20.54 -13.76 22.11
C GLY A 6 19.75 -12.99 23.17
N GLY A 7 20.14 -13.05 24.44
CA GLY A 7 19.41 -12.41 25.55
C GLY A 7 19.64 -10.90 25.67
N LEU A 8 20.85 -10.41 25.35
CA LEU A 8 21.20 -8.99 25.46
C LEU A 8 20.53 -8.13 24.37
N MET A 9 20.48 -8.64 23.13
CA MET A 9 19.89 -7.93 22.00
C MET A 9 18.37 -7.76 22.17
N SER A 10 17.71 -8.70 22.85
CA SER A 10 16.28 -8.64 23.17
C SER A 10 15.96 -7.58 24.23
N SER A 11 16.80 -7.40 25.25
CA SER A 11 16.58 -6.40 26.31
C SER A 11 16.89 -4.98 25.83
N GLU A 12 17.91 -4.81 24.99
CA GLU A 12 18.27 -3.52 24.41
C GLU A 12 17.20 -2.98 23.46
N LYS A 13 16.68 -3.83 22.55
CA LYS A 13 15.58 -3.49 21.65
C LYS A 13 14.31 -3.08 22.42
N GLY A 14 13.99 -3.80 23.49
CA GLY A 14 12.85 -3.48 24.37
C GLY A 14 12.96 -2.08 24.97
N ASN A 15 14.11 -1.75 25.58
CA ASN A 15 14.35 -0.43 26.17
C ASN A 15 14.23 0.71 25.15
N ILE A 16 14.73 0.51 23.93
CA ILE A 16 14.64 1.50 22.85
C ILE A 16 13.18 1.71 22.43
N LEU A 17 12.40 0.64 22.28
CA LEU A 17 10.98 0.72 21.93
C LEU A 17 10.16 1.46 22.99
N GLU A 18 10.41 1.20 24.27
CA GLU A 18 9.78 1.93 25.39
C GLU A 18 10.13 3.42 25.36
N ALA A 19 11.39 3.76 25.10
CA ALA A 19 11.83 5.15 24.98
C ALA A 19 11.15 5.86 23.80
N ILE A 20 11.08 5.21 22.64
CA ILE A 20 10.36 5.73 21.46
C ILE A 20 8.90 5.98 21.82
N GLN A 21 8.21 5.01 22.43
CA GLN A 21 6.80 5.15 22.80
C GLN A 21 6.59 6.32 23.79
N LYS A 22 7.47 6.46 24.78
CA LYS A 22 7.44 7.56 25.75
C LYS A 22 7.59 8.93 25.08
N TYR A 23 8.50 9.09 24.12
CA TYR A 23 8.68 10.37 23.43
C TYR A 23 7.56 10.65 22.42
N VAL A 24 7.13 9.64 21.65
CA VAL A 24 6.04 9.77 20.67
C VAL A 24 4.72 10.15 21.35
N SER A 25 4.38 9.53 22.49
CA SER A 25 3.16 9.87 23.25
C SER A 25 3.14 11.33 23.75
N LYS A 26 4.30 11.94 23.93
CA LYS A 26 4.47 13.35 24.29
C LYS A 26 4.64 14.28 23.09
N SER A 27 4.58 13.75 21.87
CA SER A 27 4.93 14.47 20.63
C SER A 27 6.34 15.09 20.66
N ASP A 28 7.26 14.53 21.46
CA ASP A 28 8.65 14.97 21.54
C ASP A 28 9.48 14.30 20.44
N TRP A 29 9.25 14.72 19.19
CA TRP A 29 9.89 14.16 18.01
C TRP A 29 11.41 14.34 18.01
N LYS A 30 11.91 15.42 18.63
CA LYS A 30 13.35 15.69 18.72
C LYS A 30 14.07 14.62 19.54
N SER A 31 13.47 14.15 20.62
CA SER A 31 14.01 13.06 21.44
C SER A 31 13.69 11.68 20.88
N ALA A 32 12.57 11.52 20.17
CA ALA A 32 12.18 10.24 19.56
C ALA A 32 13.10 9.81 18.41
N ILE A 33 13.52 10.74 17.55
CA ILE A 33 14.33 10.44 16.35
C ILE A 33 15.65 9.72 16.70
N PRO A 34 16.48 10.18 17.65
CA PRO A 34 17.70 9.46 18.03
C PRO A 34 17.45 8.02 18.48
N GLU A 35 16.36 7.75 19.20
CA GLU A 35 16.01 6.39 19.61
C GLU A 35 15.54 5.53 18.42
N MET A 36 14.82 6.12 17.46
CA MET A 36 14.48 5.45 16.20
C MET A 36 15.73 5.13 15.36
N GLU A 37 16.73 6.01 15.34
CA GLU A 37 18.00 5.74 14.65
C GLU A 37 18.78 4.60 15.32
N LYS A 38 18.78 4.52 16.67
CA LYS A 38 19.34 3.36 17.38
C LYS A 38 18.60 2.08 17.02
N LEU A 39 17.26 2.11 17.00
CA LEU A 39 16.45 0.97 16.60
C LEU A 39 16.80 0.51 15.18
N PHE A 40 16.92 1.46 14.25
CA PHE A 40 17.28 1.17 12.87
C PHE A 40 18.70 0.60 12.74
N ALA A 41 19.66 1.10 13.53
CA ALA A 41 21.01 0.56 13.55
C ALA A 41 21.09 -0.88 14.05
N LEU A 42 20.18 -1.28 14.95
CA LEU A 42 20.06 -2.66 15.43
C LEU A 42 19.34 -3.57 14.43
N ASP A 43 18.28 -3.05 13.80
CA ASP A 43 17.40 -3.80 12.90
C ASP A 43 16.91 -2.89 11.76
N PRO A 44 17.63 -2.86 10.62
CA PRO A 44 17.28 -2.03 9.47
C PRO A 44 15.93 -2.39 8.85
N ASP A 45 14.89 -1.70 9.32
CA ASP A 45 13.52 -1.83 8.84
C ASP A 45 13.07 -0.55 8.11
N PRO A 46 12.58 -0.66 6.85
CA PRO A 46 11.95 0.46 6.15
C PRO A 46 10.90 1.20 6.97
N ILE A 47 10.11 0.51 7.79
CA ILE A 47 9.05 1.11 8.61
C ILE A 47 9.62 2.10 9.63
N VAL A 48 10.77 1.77 10.24
CA VAL A 48 11.44 2.68 11.18
C VAL A 48 11.88 3.95 10.45
N ARG A 49 12.36 3.81 9.22
CA ARG A 49 12.78 4.93 8.37
C ARG A 49 11.59 5.82 7.96
N VAL A 50 10.44 5.24 7.63
CA VAL A 50 9.17 5.98 7.40
C VAL A 50 8.79 6.80 8.65
N ARG A 51 8.86 6.19 9.85
CA ARG A 51 8.53 6.87 11.11
C ARG A 51 9.45 8.05 11.41
N ILE A 52 10.73 7.94 11.07
CA ILE A 52 11.68 9.06 11.17
C ILE A 52 11.29 10.18 10.18
N GLY A 53 10.90 9.83 8.95
CA GLY A 53 10.36 10.78 7.97
C GLY A 53 9.12 11.52 8.49
N ASP A 54 8.16 10.79 9.07
CA ASP A 54 6.96 11.37 9.68
C ASP A 54 7.30 12.34 10.81
N ALA A 55 8.26 11.97 11.68
CA ALA A 55 8.73 12.82 12.77
C ALA A 55 9.34 14.13 12.23
N TYR A 56 10.17 14.07 11.19
CA TYR A 56 10.71 15.27 10.55
C TYR A 56 9.65 16.13 9.87
N GLN A 57 8.61 15.51 9.30
CA GLN A 57 7.46 16.24 8.76
C GLN A 57 6.71 16.98 9.87
N LYS A 58 6.51 16.36 11.05
CA LYS A 58 5.93 17.03 12.24
C LYS A 58 6.79 18.16 12.77
N LEU A 59 8.11 18.10 12.56
CA LEU A 59 9.05 19.19 12.86
C LEU A 59 9.17 20.22 11.72
N ASN A 60 8.34 20.13 10.67
CA ASN A 60 8.36 20.99 9.49
C ASN A 60 9.70 20.98 8.71
N GLN A 61 10.50 19.91 8.85
CA GLN A 61 11.76 19.73 8.13
C GLN A 61 11.54 18.93 6.85
N LYS A 62 10.86 19.54 5.87
CA LYS A 62 10.34 18.87 4.66
C LYS A 62 11.41 18.13 3.84
N THR A 63 12.54 18.79 3.55
CA THR A 63 13.63 18.17 2.77
C THR A 63 14.24 16.97 3.47
N VAL A 64 14.39 17.04 4.81
CA VAL A 64 14.89 15.92 5.60
C VAL A 64 13.88 14.77 5.57
N ALA A 65 12.60 15.06 5.83
CA ALA A 65 11.53 14.06 5.76
C ALA A 65 11.48 13.36 4.39
N ALA A 66 11.53 14.12 3.29
CA ALA A 66 11.55 13.59 1.94
C ALA A 66 12.73 12.62 1.70
N ASN A 67 13.92 12.97 2.18
CA ASN A 67 15.09 12.10 2.07
C ASN A 67 14.97 10.82 2.91
N GLU A 68 14.30 10.86 4.06
CA GLU A 68 14.04 9.65 4.84
C GLU A 68 13.02 8.74 4.14
N TYR A 69 11.97 9.28 3.51
CA TYR A 69 11.05 8.47 2.69
C TYR A 69 11.77 7.84 1.49
N VAL A 70 12.71 8.54 0.86
CA VAL A 70 13.57 7.97 -0.20
C VAL A 70 14.41 6.81 0.33
N ARG A 71 15.02 6.93 1.51
CA ARG A 71 15.77 5.81 2.13
C ARG A 71 14.85 4.62 2.45
N ALA A 72 13.64 4.87 2.95
CA ALA A 72 12.67 3.81 3.18
C ALA A 72 12.28 3.12 1.86
N ALA A 73 12.07 3.91 0.81
CA ALA A 73 11.75 3.42 -0.52
C ALA A 73 12.86 2.52 -1.10
N ASP A 74 14.14 2.92 -0.96
CA ASP A 74 15.29 2.12 -1.37
C ASP A 74 15.30 0.76 -0.66
N LEU A 75 15.08 0.73 0.66
CA LEU A 75 15.01 -0.53 1.43
C LEU A 75 13.83 -1.42 1.02
N TYR A 76 12.67 -0.83 0.68
CA TYR A 76 11.55 -1.60 0.13
C TYR A 76 11.88 -2.18 -1.24
N ALA A 77 12.53 -1.40 -2.11
CA ALA A 77 12.93 -1.84 -3.44
C ALA A 77 13.95 -2.99 -3.37
N GLU A 78 14.95 -2.90 -2.48
CA GLU A 78 15.93 -3.98 -2.22
C GLU A 78 15.25 -5.28 -1.77
N LYS A 79 14.12 -5.18 -1.06
CA LYS A 79 13.31 -6.33 -0.62
C LYS A 79 12.29 -6.79 -1.67
N GLY A 80 12.31 -6.23 -2.88
CA GLY A 80 11.34 -6.54 -3.95
C GLY A 80 9.92 -6.02 -3.68
N ALA A 81 9.71 -5.18 -2.67
CA ALA A 81 8.42 -4.59 -2.33
C ALA A 81 8.16 -3.32 -3.16
N VAL A 82 8.06 -3.48 -4.48
CA VAL A 82 8.05 -2.38 -5.47
C VAL A 82 6.95 -1.34 -5.22
N VAL A 83 5.76 -1.78 -4.84
CA VAL A 83 4.59 -0.92 -4.55
C VAL A 83 4.85 0.02 -3.38
N LYS A 84 5.43 -0.55 -2.32
CA LYS A 84 5.78 0.19 -1.11
C LYS A 84 6.88 1.19 -1.43
N ALA A 85 7.88 0.78 -2.20
CA ALA A 85 8.93 1.66 -2.68
C ALA A 85 8.35 2.83 -3.49
N LEU A 86 7.50 2.55 -4.48
CA LEU A 86 6.86 3.57 -5.31
C LEU A 86 6.02 4.54 -4.47
N ALA A 87 5.23 4.05 -3.52
CA ALA A 87 4.45 4.89 -2.62
C ALA A 87 5.33 5.85 -1.83
N GLN A 88 6.45 5.36 -1.27
CA GLN A 88 7.40 6.19 -0.52
C GLN A 88 8.14 7.20 -1.40
N TYR A 89 8.55 6.84 -2.62
CA TYR A 89 9.13 7.80 -3.57
C TYR A 89 8.15 8.90 -3.95
N LYS A 90 6.89 8.53 -4.23
CA LYS A 90 5.84 9.51 -4.56
C LYS A 90 5.49 10.40 -3.38
N LEU A 91 5.50 9.85 -2.17
CA LEU A 91 5.33 10.64 -0.95
C LEU A 91 6.47 11.66 -0.79
N ALA A 92 7.71 11.25 -1.04
CA ALA A 92 8.86 12.16 -1.03
C ALA A 92 8.68 13.30 -2.04
N LEU A 93 8.26 13.01 -3.28
CA LEU A 93 8.01 14.04 -4.31
C LEU A 93 6.82 14.95 -3.99
N ARG A 94 5.79 14.43 -3.30
CA ARG A 94 4.67 15.24 -2.83
C ARG A 94 5.12 16.29 -1.81
N ILE A 95 6.11 15.95 -0.98
CA ILE A 95 6.64 16.82 0.09
C ILE A 95 7.73 17.76 -0.43
N ASP A 96 8.63 17.23 -1.27
CA ASP A 96 9.73 17.95 -1.93
C ASP A 96 9.77 17.57 -3.43
N PRO A 97 9.06 18.35 -4.28
CA PRO A 97 8.98 18.08 -5.72
C PRO A 97 10.33 18.08 -6.44
N ASN A 98 11.36 18.70 -5.86
CA ASN A 98 12.69 18.82 -6.44
C ASN A 98 13.64 17.68 -5.99
N ASN A 99 13.13 16.65 -5.29
CA ASN A 99 13.94 15.53 -4.85
C ASN A 99 14.43 14.68 -6.03
N ARG A 100 15.62 15.02 -6.56
CA ARG A 100 16.22 14.35 -7.72
C ARG A 100 16.42 12.84 -7.54
N ARG A 101 16.75 12.40 -6.32
CA ARG A 101 16.94 10.96 -6.04
C ARG A 101 15.63 10.20 -6.18
N ALA A 102 14.52 10.75 -5.68
CA ALA A 102 13.20 10.15 -5.85
C ALA A 102 12.79 10.10 -7.33
N GLN A 103 13.01 11.18 -8.09
CA GLN A 103 12.72 11.21 -9.54
C GLN A 103 13.49 10.12 -10.30
N GLN A 104 14.81 10.05 -10.10
CA GLN A 104 15.68 9.06 -10.74
C GLN A 104 15.31 7.62 -10.35
N LYS A 105 14.93 7.39 -9.09
CA LYS A 105 14.58 6.05 -8.62
C LYS A 105 13.23 5.57 -9.16
N ILE A 106 12.24 6.46 -9.30
CA ILE A 106 10.98 6.13 -9.97
C ILE A 106 11.25 5.75 -11.43
N GLU A 107 12.07 6.54 -12.14
CA GLU A 107 12.47 6.24 -13.52
C GLU A 107 13.22 4.91 -13.62
N ALA A 108 14.14 4.61 -12.70
CA ALA A 108 14.86 3.34 -12.67
C ALA A 108 13.98 2.13 -12.32
N LEU A 109 13.02 2.29 -11.39
CA LEU A 109 12.01 1.26 -11.12
C LEU A 109 11.16 1.00 -12.36
N HIS A 110 10.93 2.03 -13.17
CA HIS A 110 10.26 1.88 -14.44
C HIS A 110 11.14 1.18 -15.50
N SER A 111 12.46 1.30 -15.45
CA SER A 111 13.33 0.63 -16.44
C SER A 111 13.74 -0.81 -16.07
N HIS A 112 13.70 -1.20 -14.79
CA HIS A 112 14.30 -2.46 -14.29
C HIS A 112 13.36 -3.43 -13.57
N THR A 113 12.05 -3.22 -13.57
CA THR A 113 11.14 -4.23 -13.02
C THR A 113 10.97 -5.37 -14.03
N THR A 114 11.89 -6.33 -14.06
CA THR A 114 11.49 -7.66 -14.52
C THR A 114 10.42 -8.11 -13.54
N ILE A 115 9.14 -8.11 -13.94
CA ILE A 115 8.17 -9.04 -13.35
C ILE A 115 8.82 -10.39 -13.61
N SER A 116 9.55 -10.88 -12.60
CA SER A 116 10.22 -12.16 -12.64
C SER A 116 9.24 -13.14 -13.25
N GLU A 117 9.67 -13.78 -14.34
CA GLU A 117 9.00 -14.87 -15.03
C GLU A 117 8.86 -16.06 -14.07
N GLN A 118 8.07 -15.91 -13.01
CA GLN A 118 7.21 -16.96 -12.56
C GLN A 118 5.87 -16.61 -13.19
N LYS A 119 5.56 -17.28 -14.30
CA LYS A 119 4.18 -17.51 -14.72
C LYS A 119 3.45 -17.96 -13.46
N ALA A 120 2.75 -17.03 -12.80
CA ALA A 120 1.92 -17.38 -11.67
C ALA A 120 0.88 -18.33 -12.25
N GLU A 121 0.91 -19.58 -11.81
CA GLU A 121 -0.27 -20.42 -11.98
C GLU A 121 -1.46 -19.66 -11.40
N PRO A 122 -2.66 -19.78 -12.00
CA PRO A 122 -3.86 -19.18 -11.43
C PRO A 122 -3.91 -19.53 -9.94
N VAL A 123 -3.81 -18.49 -9.10
CA VAL A 123 -3.82 -18.65 -7.65
C VAL A 123 -5.16 -19.25 -7.27
N ASP A 124 -5.16 -20.50 -6.81
CA ASP A 124 -6.30 -21.15 -6.19
C ASP A 124 -6.73 -20.32 -4.96
N PRO A 125 -7.91 -19.66 -4.99
CA PRO A 125 -8.33 -18.75 -3.92
C PRO A 125 -8.57 -19.45 -2.57
N GLY A 126 -8.54 -20.79 -2.53
CA GLY A 126 -8.75 -21.59 -1.32
C GLY A 126 -7.49 -21.91 -0.51
N LYS A 127 -6.28 -21.54 -0.96
CA LYS A 127 -5.03 -21.88 -0.26
C LYS A 127 -4.13 -20.67 0.00
N GLN A 128 -3.39 -20.76 1.10
CA GLN A 128 -2.65 -19.70 1.79
C GLN A 128 -1.88 -18.73 0.87
N LYS A 129 -1.97 -17.44 1.23
CA LYS A 129 -1.26 -16.27 0.66
C LYS A 129 0.19 -16.62 0.30
N PRO A 130 0.61 -16.53 -0.99
CA PRO A 130 2.03 -16.60 -1.31
C PRO A 130 2.75 -15.39 -0.69
N ALA A 131 3.87 -15.66 -0.03
CA ALA A 131 4.71 -14.66 0.66
C ALA A 131 5.52 -13.77 -0.31
N ASN A 132 5.30 -13.88 -1.63
CA ASN A 132 6.02 -13.13 -2.64
C ASN A 132 5.14 -12.01 -3.21
N SER A 133 5.70 -10.80 -3.18
CA SER A 133 5.14 -9.48 -3.52
C SER A 133 4.62 -9.28 -4.96
N VAL A 134 3.87 -10.21 -5.52
CA VAL A 134 3.24 -10.04 -6.83
C VAL A 134 1.88 -9.36 -6.63
N ILE A 135 1.74 -8.10 -7.07
CA ILE A 135 0.40 -7.51 -7.20
C ILE A 135 -0.32 -8.28 -8.31
N PRO A 136 -1.48 -8.87 -8.04
CA PRO A 136 -2.19 -9.58 -9.08
C PRO A 136 -2.68 -8.70 -10.22
N LEU A 137 -2.94 -7.41 -9.97
CA LEU A 137 -3.22 -6.43 -11.03
C LEU A 137 -2.05 -6.30 -12.01
N PHE A 138 -0.80 -6.48 -11.57
CA PHE A 138 0.38 -6.25 -12.39
C PHE A 138 1.05 -7.54 -12.88
N SER A 139 0.61 -8.72 -12.44
CA SER A 139 1.22 -10.00 -12.83
C SER A 139 1.17 -10.26 -14.33
N SER A 140 0.22 -9.62 -15.02
CA SER A 140 -0.01 -9.81 -16.46
C SER A 140 0.39 -8.58 -17.28
N PHE A 141 0.96 -7.53 -16.65
CA PHE A 141 1.38 -6.32 -17.35
C PHE A 141 2.76 -6.53 -17.95
N THR A 142 2.97 -6.00 -19.15
CA THR A 142 4.31 -5.74 -19.66
C THR A 142 4.98 -4.63 -18.84
N GLN A 143 6.30 -4.48 -18.98
CA GLN A 143 7.00 -3.44 -18.24
C GLN A 143 6.51 -2.04 -18.60
N ASP A 144 6.24 -1.77 -19.88
CA ASP A 144 5.71 -0.48 -20.30
C ASP A 144 4.30 -0.20 -19.75
N GLU A 145 3.47 -1.24 -19.63
CA GLU A 145 2.13 -1.15 -19.02
C GLU A 145 2.21 -0.83 -17.54
N PHE A 146 3.09 -1.54 -16.83
CA PHE A 146 3.38 -1.27 -15.42
C PHE A 146 3.82 0.18 -15.24
N ASN A 147 4.78 0.65 -16.03
CA ASN A 147 5.32 2.02 -15.95
C ASN A 147 4.27 3.10 -16.20
N ASP A 148 3.47 2.90 -17.24
CA ASP A 148 2.45 3.88 -17.61
C ASP A 148 1.35 3.91 -16.53
N PHE A 149 0.93 2.75 -16.03
CA PHE A 149 -0.01 2.65 -14.91
C PHE A 149 0.55 3.35 -13.66
N THR A 150 1.75 2.96 -13.23
CA THR A 150 2.36 3.47 -12.01
C THR A 150 2.61 4.96 -12.11
N SER A 151 3.02 5.51 -13.26
CA SER A 151 3.25 6.95 -13.43
C SER A 151 2.00 7.80 -13.13
N ARG A 152 0.80 7.25 -13.37
CA ARG A 152 -0.49 7.93 -13.21
C ARG A 152 -1.04 7.93 -11.78
N MET A 153 -0.49 7.08 -10.91
CA MET A 153 -1.02 6.94 -9.55
C MET A 153 -0.71 8.15 -8.67
N VAL A 154 -1.61 8.47 -7.75
CA VAL A 154 -1.42 9.47 -6.71
C VAL A 154 -1.43 8.78 -5.35
N VAL A 155 -0.51 9.16 -4.45
CA VAL A 155 -0.42 8.57 -3.11
C VAL A 155 -1.31 9.31 -2.11
N HIS A 156 -2.09 8.55 -1.34
CA HIS A 156 -2.92 9.02 -0.24
C HIS A 156 -2.59 8.24 1.03
N THR A 157 -2.53 8.93 2.16
CA THR A 157 -2.40 8.32 3.48
C THR A 157 -3.71 8.50 4.21
N VAL A 158 -4.33 7.40 4.59
CA VAL A 158 -5.68 7.31 5.14
C VAL A 158 -5.61 6.82 6.58
N LYS A 159 -6.36 7.43 7.50
CA LYS A 159 -6.38 7.03 8.91
C LYS A 159 -7.29 5.84 9.15
N ALA A 160 -6.95 5.01 10.15
CA ALA A 160 -7.82 3.93 10.61
C ALA A 160 -9.27 4.43 10.84
N GLY A 161 -10.25 3.64 10.41
CA GLY A 161 -11.68 3.93 10.48
C GLY A 161 -12.19 4.91 9.41
N THR A 162 -11.34 5.45 8.54
CA THR A 162 -11.77 6.33 7.45
C THR A 162 -12.41 5.51 6.33
N VAL A 163 -13.64 5.87 5.95
CA VAL A 163 -14.31 5.32 4.76
C VAL A 163 -13.65 5.91 3.50
N ILE A 164 -13.05 5.03 2.70
CA ILE A 164 -12.39 5.37 1.43
C ILE A 164 -13.43 5.38 0.31
N LEU A 165 -14.28 4.36 0.25
CA LEU A 165 -15.39 4.24 -0.68
C LEU A 165 -16.67 3.97 0.10
N GLN A 166 -17.75 4.70 -0.20
CA GLN A 166 -19.06 4.49 0.40
C GLN A 166 -19.95 3.70 -0.57
N GLU A 167 -20.60 2.64 -0.11
CA GLU A 167 -21.63 1.93 -0.87
C GLU A 167 -22.72 2.88 -1.37
N GLY A 168 -23.15 2.71 -2.62
CA GLY A 168 -24.07 3.63 -3.31
C GLY A 168 -23.45 4.97 -3.72
N GLY A 169 -22.21 5.25 -3.27
CA GLY A 169 -21.45 6.43 -3.63
C GLY A 169 -21.11 6.48 -5.12
N ARG A 170 -20.85 7.69 -5.61
CA ARG A 170 -20.37 7.95 -6.97
C ARG A 170 -18.84 7.99 -7.00
N GLY A 171 -18.27 7.59 -8.14
CA GLY A 171 -16.84 7.69 -8.41
C GLY A 171 -16.32 6.40 -9.03
N ASN A 172 -15.35 6.54 -9.93
CA ASN A 172 -14.85 5.44 -10.76
C ASN A 172 -13.33 5.28 -10.64
N SER A 173 -12.69 5.84 -9.61
CA SER A 173 -11.27 5.59 -9.32
C SER A 173 -11.04 4.14 -8.87
N VAL A 174 -9.82 3.66 -9.12
CA VAL A 174 -9.27 2.38 -8.62
C VAL A 174 -8.09 2.67 -7.70
N TYR A 175 -7.95 1.87 -6.64
CA TYR A 175 -6.94 2.06 -5.60
C TYR A 175 -6.12 0.79 -5.38
N VAL A 176 -4.80 0.92 -5.19
CA VAL A 176 -3.90 -0.17 -4.80
C VAL A 176 -3.36 0.10 -3.39
N ILE A 177 -3.37 -0.90 -2.51
CA ILE A 177 -2.90 -0.76 -1.13
C ILE A 177 -1.38 -0.93 -1.11
N ALA A 178 -0.66 0.11 -0.70
CA ALA A 178 0.78 0.05 -0.52
C ALA A 178 1.14 -0.46 0.88
N ASN A 179 0.54 0.09 1.92
CA ASN A 179 0.73 -0.29 3.32
C ASN A 179 -0.60 -0.27 4.07
N GLY A 180 -0.70 -1.02 5.16
CA GLY A 180 -1.91 -1.14 5.96
C GLY A 180 -2.90 -2.14 5.38
N SER A 181 -4.17 -2.00 5.76
CA SER A 181 -5.25 -2.89 5.35
C SER A 181 -6.61 -2.19 5.39
N VAL A 182 -7.56 -2.69 4.60
CA VAL A 182 -8.93 -2.17 4.52
C VAL A 182 -9.95 -3.30 4.72
N LYS A 183 -11.09 -2.97 5.32
CA LYS A 183 -12.26 -3.83 5.40
C LYS A 183 -13.25 -3.46 4.31
N VAL A 184 -13.80 -4.46 3.64
CA VAL A 184 -14.84 -4.30 2.62
C VAL A 184 -16.12 -4.91 3.16
N TYR A 185 -17.21 -4.14 3.19
CA TYR A 185 -18.50 -4.60 3.69
C TYR A 185 -19.66 -4.01 2.91
N THR A 186 -20.79 -4.72 2.88
CA THR A 186 -22.09 -4.22 2.40
C THR A 186 -23.07 -4.15 3.58
N THR A 187 -24.10 -3.33 3.45
CA THR A 187 -25.19 -3.26 4.45
C THR A 187 -26.45 -3.90 3.88
N LEU A 188 -26.96 -4.94 4.55
CA LEU A 188 -28.22 -5.59 4.17
C LEU A 188 -29.41 -4.66 4.39
N VAL A 189 -30.56 -5.00 3.81
CA VAL A 189 -31.83 -4.26 4.02
C VAL A 189 -32.22 -4.22 5.51
N SER A 190 -31.82 -5.22 6.30
CA SER A 190 -31.98 -5.27 7.76
C SER A 190 -31.14 -4.23 8.51
N GLY A 191 -30.17 -3.60 7.86
CA GLY A 191 -29.18 -2.71 8.48
C GLY A 191 -27.93 -3.43 9.00
N GLU A 192 -27.86 -4.76 8.90
CA GLU A 192 -26.70 -5.54 9.28
C GLU A 192 -25.53 -5.35 8.29
N ARG A 193 -24.31 -5.21 8.82
CA ARG A 193 -23.10 -5.13 8.01
C ARG A 193 -22.53 -6.52 7.77
N VAL A 194 -22.39 -6.92 6.51
CA VAL A 194 -21.77 -8.18 6.11
C VAL A 194 -20.37 -7.92 5.60
N GLU A 195 -19.36 -8.48 6.28
CA GLU A 195 -17.96 -8.36 5.86
C GLU A 195 -17.67 -9.24 4.64
N LEU A 196 -17.35 -8.58 3.53
CA LEU A 196 -17.05 -9.21 2.25
C LEU A 196 -15.59 -9.64 2.15
N ALA A 197 -14.65 -8.83 2.64
CA ALA A 197 -13.22 -9.14 2.63
C ALA A 197 -12.41 -8.21 3.54
N VAL A 198 -11.19 -8.63 3.87
CA VAL A 198 -10.12 -7.74 4.34
C VAL A 198 -8.99 -7.78 3.32
N LEU A 199 -8.64 -6.62 2.76
CA LEU A 199 -7.60 -6.49 1.74
C LEU A 199 -6.36 -5.85 2.35
N GLY A 200 -5.18 -6.37 2.01
CA GLY A 200 -3.90 -5.89 2.50
C GLY A 200 -2.98 -5.36 1.40
N PRO A 201 -1.68 -5.18 1.69
CA PRO A 201 -0.71 -4.67 0.73
C PRO A 201 -0.69 -5.49 -0.56
N SER A 202 -0.50 -4.80 -1.68
CA SER A 202 -0.51 -5.36 -3.04
C SER A 202 -1.88 -5.81 -3.57
N GLU A 203 -2.95 -5.66 -2.79
CA GLU A 203 -4.33 -5.84 -3.24
C GLU A 203 -4.93 -4.50 -3.69
N PHE A 204 -5.99 -4.53 -4.50
CA PHE A 204 -6.62 -3.33 -5.05
C PHE A 204 -8.14 -3.36 -4.91
N PHE A 205 -8.81 -2.22 -5.07
CA PHE A 205 -10.28 -2.12 -4.99
C PHE A 205 -10.84 -0.95 -5.82
N GLY A 206 -12.15 -0.98 -6.06
CA GLY A 206 -12.89 0.04 -6.80
C GLY A 206 -13.15 -0.30 -8.28
N GLU A 207 -12.63 -1.42 -8.76
CA GLU A 207 -12.70 -1.90 -10.13
C GLU A 207 -14.13 -2.17 -10.62
N ILE A 208 -15.01 -2.67 -9.75
CA ILE A 208 -16.39 -3.03 -10.12
C ILE A 208 -17.16 -1.80 -10.62
N SER A 209 -17.10 -0.70 -9.85
CA SER A 209 -17.77 0.55 -10.19
C SER A 209 -17.19 1.15 -11.48
N PHE A 210 -15.86 1.13 -11.62
CA PHE A 210 -15.17 1.62 -12.80
C PHE A 210 -15.59 0.86 -14.07
N LEU A 211 -15.60 -0.46 -14.04
CA LEU A 211 -15.92 -1.29 -15.21
C LEU A 211 -17.39 -1.26 -15.61
N THR A 212 -18.28 -1.22 -14.62
CA THR A 212 -19.72 -1.32 -14.85
C THR A 212 -20.42 0.03 -14.99
N GLY A 213 -19.77 1.12 -14.57
CA GLY A 213 -20.37 2.45 -14.46
C GLY A 213 -21.48 2.55 -13.41
N LYS A 214 -21.71 1.49 -12.62
CA LYS A 214 -22.69 1.47 -11.53
C LYS A 214 -22.12 2.16 -10.29
N PRO A 215 -22.95 2.60 -9.32
CA PRO A 215 -22.48 3.06 -8.02
C PRO A 215 -21.61 2.03 -7.31
N ARG A 216 -20.82 2.48 -6.32
CA ARG A 216 -19.98 1.59 -5.49
C ARG A 216 -20.86 0.49 -4.87
N THR A 217 -20.46 -0.77 -5.06
CA THR A 217 -21.22 -1.95 -4.63
C THR A 217 -20.97 -2.34 -3.17
N ALA A 218 -19.97 -1.74 -2.53
CA ALA A 218 -19.60 -2.00 -1.16
C ALA A 218 -18.93 -0.77 -0.55
N THR A 219 -18.93 -0.70 0.77
CA THR A 219 -18.15 0.26 1.54
C THR A 219 -16.75 -0.30 1.78
N VAL A 220 -15.72 0.53 1.63
CA VAL A 220 -14.33 0.21 1.91
C VAL A 220 -13.82 1.16 2.98
N GLU A 221 -13.37 0.62 4.10
CA GLU A 221 -12.94 1.38 5.28
C GLU A 221 -11.52 0.96 5.67
N ALA A 222 -10.66 1.93 6.00
CA ALA A 222 -9.31 1.64 6.47
C ALA A 222 -9.36 0.90 7.83
N ALA A 223 -8.81 -0.31 7.90
CA ALA A 223 -8.75 -1.10 9.13
C ALA A 223 -7.68 -0.56 10.09
N GLU A 224 -6.64 0.02 9.53
CA GLU A 224 -5.51 0.68 10.20
C GLU A 224 -5.04 1.87 9.35
N ASP A 225 -4.03 2.61 9.80
CA ASP A 225 -3.41 3.66 8.98
C ASP A 225 -2.86 3.02 7.68
N THR A 226 -3.39 3.48 6.55
CA THR A 226 -3.23 2.82 5.24
C THR A 226 -2.73 3.80 4.20
N ASP A 227 -1.70 3.42 3.46
CA ASP A 227 -1.25 4.15 2.27
C ASP A 227 -1.84 3.50 1.03
N ILE A 228 -2.53 4.28 0.20
CA ILE A 228 -3.14 3.83 -1.05
C ILE A 228 -2.62 4.64 -2.24
N LEU A 229 -2.56 3.97 -3.39
CA LEU A 229 -2.23 4.54 -4.69
C LEU A 229 -3.49 4.62 -5.54
N GLU A 230 -3.99 5.83 -5.82
CA GLU A 230 -5.20 6.08 -6.61
C GLU A 230 -4.87 6.30 -8.08
N VAL A 231 -5.63 5.68 -8.98
CA VAL A 231 -5.76 6.09 -10.38
C VAL A 231 -7.21 6.52 -10.62
N ASP A 232 -7.39 7.78 -11.00
CA ASP A 232 -8.71 8.32 -11.34
C ASP A 232 -9.24 7.76 -12.66
N GLU A 233 -10.55 7.90 -12.86
CA GLU A 233 -11.25 7.39 -14.04
C GLU A 233 -10.62 7.87 -15.35
N ALA A 234 -10.35 9.17 -15.48
CA ALA A 234 -9.82 9.74 -16.71
C ALA A 234 -8.45 9.13 -17.07
N LYS A 235 -7.55 9.02 -16.09
CA LYS A 235 -6.23 8.41 -16.29
C LYS A 235 -6.33 6.92 -16.59
N LEU A 236 -7.26 6.20 -15.96
CA LEU A 236 -7.44 4.77 -16.15
C LEU A 236 -8.09 4.46 -17.51
N THR A 237 -9.06 5.26 -17.94
CA THR A 237 -9.67 5.16 -19.27
C THR A 237 -8.64 5.41 -20.38
N ASP A 238 -7.83 6.47 -20.26
CA ASP A 238 -6.74 6.74 -21.22
C ASP A 238 -5.69 5.61 -21.24
N LEU A 239 -5.40 5.02 -20.07
CA LEU A 239 -4.50 3.88 -19.99
C LEU A 239 -5.06 2.65 -20.69
N ILE A 240 -6.32 2.29 -20.43
CA ILE A 240 -6.98 1.13 -21.06
C ILE A 240 -7.08 1.31 -22.58
N ALA A 241 -7.32 2.53 -23.06
CA ALA A 241 -7.34 2.82 -24.49
C ALA A 241 -6.00 2.50 -25.17
N ARG A 242 -4.88 2.73 -24.46
CA ARG A 242 -3.52 2.46 -24.96
C ARG A 242 -3.06 1.03 -24.67
N ARG A 243 -3.59 0.42 -23.60
CA ARG A 243 -3.19 -0.88 -23.06
C ARG A 243 -4.42 -1.73 -22.70
N PRO A 244 -5.09 -2.37 -23.68
CA PRO A 244 -6.36 -3.05 -23.47
C PRO A 244 -6.33 -4.17 -22.42
N ASN A 245 -5.20 -4.86 -22.27
CA ASN A 245 -4.99 -5.93 -21.30
C ASN A 245 -5.22 -5.49 -19.84
N VAL A 246 -5.02 -4.20 -19.52
CA VAL A 246 -5.34 -3.64 -18.19
C VAL A 246 -6.82 -3.86 -17.85
N ARG A 247 -7.71 -3.74 -18.85
CA ARG A 247 -9.15 -3.95 -18.67
C ARG A 247 -9.46 -5.41 -18.35
N ASP A 248 -8.81 -6.34 -19.04
CA ASP A 248 -9.07 -7.78 -18.89
C ASP A 248 -8.72 -8.25 -17.47
N VAL A 249 -7.60 -7.78 -16.93
CA VAL A 249 -7.21 -8.07 -15.53
C VAL A 249 -8.22 -7.50 -14.55
N LEU A 250 -8.65 -6.24 -14.71
CA LEU A 250 -9.67 -5.64 -13.84
C LEU A 250 -10.99 -6.42 -13.92
N GLN A 251 -11.38 -6.85 -15.12
CA GLN A 251 -12.62 -7.59 -15.37
C GLN A 251 -12.62 -8.94 -14.64
N GLN A 252 -11.51 -9.68 -14.72
CA GLN A 252 -11.36 -10.96 -14.01
C GLN A 252 -11.56 -10.81 -12.50
N TYR A 253 -10.99 -9.77 -11.90
CA TYR A 253 -11.15 -9.50 -10.46
C TYR A 253 -12.56 -9.06 -10.10
N SER A 254 -13.19 -8.24 -10.94
CA SER A 254 -14.58 -7.82 -10.77
C SER A 254 -15.54 -9.01 -10.75
N GLU A 255 -15.36 -9.97 -11.65
CA GLU A 255 -16.18 -11.19 -11.73
C GLU A 255 -16.01 -12.07 -10.48
N MET A 256 -14.75 -12.32 -10.09
CA MET A 256 -14.43 -13.11 -8.90
C MET A 256 -15.08 -12.52 -7.63
N ARG A 257 -14.99 -11.21 -7.45
CA ARG A 257 -15.54 -10.52 -6.27
C ARG A 257 -17.06 -10.42 -6.29
N SER A 258 -17.65 -10.27 -7.48
CA SER A 258 -19.11 -10.26 -7.62
C SER A 258 -19.71 -11.61 -7.20
N GLN A 259 -19.09 -12.71 -7.63
CA GLN A 259 -19.50 -14.06 -7.21
C GLN A 259 -19.31 -14.29 -5.71
N GLY A 260 -18.15 -13.90 -5.15
CA GLY A 260 -17.89 -14.00 -3.72
C GLY A 260 -18.86 -13.19 -2.86
N THR A 261 -19.28 -12.01 -3.33
CA THR A 261 -20.27 -11.16 -2.66
C THR A 261 -21.64 -11.84 -2.64
N LEU A 262 -22.12 -12.34 -3.78
CA LEU A 262 -23.41 -13.04 -3.87
C LEU A 262 -23.48 -14.22 -2.90
N ASN A 263 -22.42 -15.04 -2.83
CA ASN A 263 -22.37 -16.20 -1.93
C ASN A 263 -22.43 -15.80 -0.46
N LYS A 264 -21.76 -14.70 -0.07
CA LYS A 264 -21.75 -14.21 1.32
C LYS A 264 -23.07 -13.57 1.74
N VAL A 265 -23.73 -12.86 0.82
CA VAL A 265 -25.04 -12.24 1.09
C VAL A 265 -26.13 -13.30 1.18
N GLN A 266 -26.16 -14.28 0.27
CA GLN A 266 -27.15 -15.38 0.31
C GLN A 266 -26.98 -16.29 1.53
N GLY A 267 -25.77 -16.42 2.07
CA GLY A 267 -25.52 -17.18 3.31
C GLY A 267 -25.81 -16.42 4.60
N ALA A 268 -26.10 -15.11 4.52
CA ALA A 268 -26.43 -14.25 5.65
C ALA A 268 -27.94 -13.97 5.78
N GLU A 269 -28.74 -14.41 4.80
CA GLU A 269 -30.23 -14.41 4.82
C GLU A 269 -30.78 -15.66 5.53
#